data_AF-B6E5J2-F1
#
_entry.id   AF-B6E5J2-F1
#
_cell.length_a   1.000
_cell.length_b   1.000
_cell.length_c   1.000
_cell.angle_alpha   90.00
_cell.angle_beta   90.00
_cell.angle_gamma   90.00
#
_symmetry.space_group_name_H-M   'P 1'
#
loop_
_entity.id
_entity.type
_entity.pdbx_description
1 polymer ?
#
loop_
_entity_poly.entity_id
_entity_poly.type
_entity_poly.pdbx_seq_one_letter_code
_entity_poly.pdbx_strand_id
1 'polypeptide(L)'
;THGVNSTGSCSWKIYVKNGLVTWEIQQTDYPRTRDDLPNHEPRGCQRGASYSWYLYSANRVKYPMVRGRLLKLWREALALKKDPVDAWKSIVEDPAKAQEYKSIRGLGGFVRSTWDEVNNIIAAANVYTTNKYGPDRIYG
;
A
#
# COMPACT_ATOMS: atom_id res chain seq x y z
N THR A 1 13.30 12.79 4.24
CA THR A 1 12.52 13.46 3.17
C THR A 1 11.12 12.87 3.13
N HIS A 2 10.22 13.38 2.28
CA HIS A 2 8.84 12.89 2.12
C HIS A 2 8.59 12.44 0.67
N GLY A 3 8.22 11.17 0.48
CA GLY A 3 7.87 10.58 -0.82
C GLY A 3 6.46 10.97 -1.29
N VAL A 4 6.19 12.27 -1.37
CA VAL A 4 4.89 12.84 -1.75
C VAL A 4 5.07 13.85 -2.89
N ASN A 5 4.16 13.81 -3.87
CA ASN A 5 4.19 14.70 -5.03
C ASN A 5 3.93 16.17 -4.63
N SER A 6 5.00 16.87 -4.29
CA SER A 6 4.93 18.22 -3.71
C SER A 6 6.00 19.16 -4.25
N THR A 7 6.85 18.67 -5.17
CA THR A 7 8.08 19.31 -5.68
C THR A 7 9.11 19.72 -4.61
N GLY A 8 8.82 19.48 -3.33
CA GLY A 8 9.62 19.98 -2.21
C GLY A 8 10.98 19.32 -2.11
N SER A 9 11.06 17.98 -2.17
CA SER A 9 12.33 17.23 -1.99
C SER A 9 13.13 17.67 -0.75
N CYS A 10 12.45 18.08 0.32
CA CYS A 10 13.09 18.63 1.51
C CYS A 10 13.70 17.50 2.34
N SER A 11 14.97 17.62 2.72
CA SER A 11 15.63 16.78 3.70
C SER A 11 15.23 17.17 5.14
N TRP A 12 15.09 16.18 6.02
CA TRP A 12 14.61 16.32 7.40
C TRP A 12 15.44 15.48 8.35
N LYS A 13 15.68 16.01 9.55
CA LYS A 13 16.18 15.29 10.72
C LYS A 13 15.00 14.60 11.40
N ILE A 14 15.05 13.28 11.50
CA ILE A 14 14.04 12.49 12.20
C ILE A 14 14.51 12.26 13.63
N TYR A 15 13.71 12.65 14.61
CA TYR A 15 14.04 12.49 16.01
C TYR A 15 13.47 11.19 16.55
N VAL A 16 14.34 10.36 17.12
CA VAL A 16 13.98 9.12 17.81
C VAL A 16 14.18 9.33 19.31
N LYS A 17 13.14 9.07 20.09
CA LYS A 17 13.18 9.10 21.56
C LYS A 17 12.46 7.86 22.08
N ASN A 18 13.08 7.19 23.05
CA ASN A 18 12.59 5.92 23.61
C ASN A 18 12.36 4.83 22.54
N GLY A 19 13.20 4.79 21.50
CA GLY A 19 13.06 3.84 20.39
C GLY A 19 11.89 4.11 19.44
N LEU A 20 11.20 5.24 19.59
CA LEU A 20 10.08 5.65 18.73
C LEU A 20 10.42 6.97 18.03
N VAL A 21 9.98 7.11 16.78
CA VAL A 21 10.03 8.41 16.09
C VAL A 21 9.01 9.33 16.74
N THR A 22 9.43 10.54 17.11
CA THR A 22 8.58 11.50 17.84
C THR A 22 8.24 12.75 17.04
N TRP A 23 9.21 13.36 16.35
CA TRP A 23 8.99 14.52 15.50
C TRP A 23 10.12 14.67 14.47
N GLU A 24 9.99 15.66 13.59
CA GLU A 24 10.97 16.02 12.59
C GLU A 24 11.25 17.53 12.58
N ILE A 25 12.48 17.90 12.21
CA ILE A 25 12.88 19.29 11.90
C ILE A 25 13.64 19.25 10.58
N GLN A 26 13.57 20.31 9.78
CA GLN A 26 14.31 20.38 8.52
C GLN A 26 15.82 20.20 8.73
N GLN A 27 16.46 19.58 7.74
CA GLN A 27 17.92 19.68 7.58
C GLN A 27 18.27 21.05 7.01
N THR A 28 19.47 21.54 7.33
CA THR A 28 19.99 22.83 6.86
C THR A 28 21.35 22.70 6.17
N ASP A 29 21.81 21.47 5.96
CA ASP A 29 23.14 21.11 5.46
C ASP A 29 23.17 20.86 3.94
N TYR A 30 22.23 21.42 3.18
CA TYR A 30 22.31 21.40 1.71
C TYR A 30 23.62 22.06 1.26
N PRO A 31 24.24 21.57 0.16
CA PRO A 31 25.35 22.28 -0.46
C PRO A 31 24.98 23.75 -0.69
N ARG A 32 25.86 24.66 -0.24
CA ARG A 32 25.63 26.10 -0.34
C ARG A 32 25.52 26.51 -1.81
N THR A 33 24.69 27.50 -2.07
CA THR A 33 24.67 28.21 -3.35
C THR A 33 25.91 29.11 -3.45
N ARG A 34 26.06 29.80 -4.59
CA ARG A 34 27.10 30.84 -4.74
C ARG A 34 26.85 32.00 -3.77
N ASP A 35 27.89 32.76 -3.46
CA ASP A 35 27.83 33.85 -2.47
C ASP A 35 26.84 34.98 -2.84
N ASP A 36 26.49 35.11 -4.12
CA ASP A 36 25.50 36.08 -4.64
C ASP A 36 24.04 35.59 -4.55
N LEU A 37 23.81 34.36 -4.11
CA LEU A 37 22.48 33.74 -4.03
C LEU A 37 22.14 33.30 -2.60
N PRO A 38 20.86 33.35 -2.20
CA PRO A 38 20.44 32.75 -0.94
C PRO A 38 20.60 31.22 -0.97
N ASN A 39 20.89 30.64 0.18
CA ASN A 39 20.89 29.18 0.34
C ASN A 39 19.46 28.62 0.35
N HIS A 40 19.33 27.32 0.11
CA HIS A 40 18.04 26.63 0.09
C HIS A 40 17.45 26.35 1.48
N GLU A 41 18.30 26.30 2.49
CA GLU A 41 17.89 25.95 3.85
C GLU A 41 16.90 26.97 4.43
N PRO A 42 15.92 26.54 5.26
CA PRO A 42 15.67 25.17 5.71
C PRO A 42 14.76 24.34 4.77
N ARG A 43 14.16 24.96 3.75
CA ARG A 43 13.00 24.40 3.01
C ARG A 43 11.88 23.96 3.99
N GLY A 44 11.17 22.89 3.66
CA GLY A 44 10.10 22.31 4.47
C GLY A 44 8.75 23.00 4.29
N CYS A 45 7.71 22.37 4.84
CA CYS A 45 6.36 22.92 4.88
C CYS A 45 5.57 22.27 6.03
N GLN A 46 4.43 22.86 6.41
CA GLN A 46 3.59 22.38 7.50
C GLN A 46 3.07 20.95 7.30
N ARG A 47 2.95 20.48 6.04
CA ARG A 47 2.54 19.11 5.73
C ARG A 47 3.68 18.11 5.98
N GLY A 48 4.91 18.53 5.76
CA GLY A 48 6.09 17.73 6.07
C GLY A 48 6.35 17.67 7.57
N ALA A 49 6.08 18.75 8.31
CA ALA A 49 6.29 18.82 9.77
C ALA A 49 5.27 18.02 10.59
N SER A 50 4.24 17.45 9.96
CA SER A 50 3.21 16.66 10.62
C SER A 50 3.27 15.17 10.24
N TYR A 51 4.32 14.73 9.55
CA TYR A 51 4.39 13.38 9.00
C TYR A 51 4.61 12.33 10.10
N SER A 52 5.33 12.66 11.19
CA SER A 52 5.50 11.76 12.35
C SER A 52 4.18 11.24 12.91
N TRP A 53 3.09 12.02 12.81
CA TRP A 53 1.77 11.65 13.28
C TRP A 53 1.32 10.28 12.73
N TYR A 54 1.61 10.00 11.45
CA TYR A 54 1.13 8.78 10.78
C TYR A 54 1.75 7.48 11.31
N LEU A 55 2.89 7.53 12.00
CA LEU A 55 3.60 6.30 12.36
C LEU A 55 2.79 5.44 13.32
N TYR A 56 2.10 6.06 14.28
CA TYR A 56 1.36 5.38 15.33
C TYR A 56 -0.09 5.87 15.46
N SER A 57 -0.59 6.69 14.53
CA SER A 57 -1.97 7.17 14.56
C SER A 57 -2.98 6.04 14.42
N ALA A 58 -4.23 6.34 14.81
CA ALA A 58 -5.34 5.40 14.74
C ALA A 58 -5.62 4.90 13.30
N ASN A 59 -5.18 5.64 12.27
CA ASN A 59 -5.42 5.30 10.87
C ASN A 59 -4.24 4.56 10.20
N ARG A 60 -3.21 4.16 10.97
CA ARG A 60 -2.07 3.41 10.44
C ARG A 60 -2.51 2.01 10.01
N VAL A 61 -2.28 1.65 8.74
CA VAL A 61 -2.42 0.27 8.26
C VAL A 61 -1.29 -0.58 8.85
N LYS A 62 -1.66 -1.56 9.69
CA LYS A 62 -0.72 -2.41 10.44
C LYS A 62 -0.52 -3.80 9.82
N TYR A 63 -1.53 -4.30 9.12
CA TYR A 63 -1.57 -5.66 8.58
C TYR A 63 -2.10 -5.65 7.15
N PRO A 64 -1.77 -6.67 6.33
CA PRO A 64 -2.49 -6.91 5.09
C PRO A 64 -3.98 -7.10 5.37
N MET A 65 -4.82 -6.41 4.60
CA MET A 65 -6.28 -6.46 4.75
C MET A 65 -6.91 -6.92 3.45
N VAL A 66 -7.87 -7.84 3.54
CA VAL A 66 -8.65 -8.33 2.40
C VAL A 66 -10.12 -8.15 2.70
N ARG A 67 -10.95 -7.97 1.67
CA ARG A 67 -12.39 -7.99 1.85
C ARG A 67 -12.83 -9.38 2.32
N GLY A 68 -13.55 -9.46 3.43
CA GLY A 68 -13.96 -10.74 4.04
C GLY A 68 -14.70 -11.68 3.07
N ARG A 69 -15.57 -11.13 2.21
CA ARG A 69 -16.27 -11.88 1.15
C ARG A 69 -15.30 -12.55 0.17
N LEU A 70 -14.32 -11.79 -0.34
CA LEU A 70 -13.30 -12.35 -1.24
C LEU A 70 -12.46 -13.42 -0.52
N LEU A 71 -12.07 -13.15 0.72
CA LEU A 71 -11.22 -14.07 1.48
C LEU A 71 -11.93 -15.40 1.79
N LYS A 72 -13.24 -15.35 2.06
CA LYS A 72 -14.08 -16.54 2.22
C LYS A 72 -14.08 -17.37 0.93
N LEU A 73 -14.42 -16.76 -0.20
CA LEU A 73 -14.43 -17.42 -1.52
C LEU A 73 -13.06 -18.00 -1.87
N TRP A 74 -11.98 -17.27 -1.57
CA TRP A 74 -10.61 -17.70 -1.80
C TRP A 74 -10.26 -18.98 -1.04
N ARG A 75 -10.54 -19.02 0.26
CA ARG A 75 -10.26 -20.18 1.11
C ARG A 75 -11.09 -21.41 0.70
N GLU A 76 -12.37 -21.20 0.39
CA GLU A 76 -13.24 -22.25 -0.14
C GLU A 76 -12.74 -22.79 -1.48
N ALA A 77 -12.28 -21.91 -2.38
CA ALA A 77 -11.71 -22.32 -3.66
C ALA A 77 -10.40 -23.09 -3.50
N LEU A 78 -9.48 -22.65 -2.62
CA LEU A 78 -8.24 -23.36 -2.33
C LEU A 78 -8.47 -24.73 -1.67
N ALA A 79 -9.53 -24.89 -0.89
CA ALA A 79 -9.89 -26.20 -0.34
C ALA A 79 -10.31 -27.20 -1.43
N LEU A 80 -10.85 -26.70 -2.55
CA LEU A 80 -11.32 -27.51 -3.68
C LEU A 80 -10.27 -27.65 -4.80
N LYS A 81 -9.38 -26.67 -4.93
CA LYS A 81 -8.38 -26.57 -6.01
C LYS A 81 -6.98 -26.50 -5.40
N LYS A 82 -6.14 -27.47 -5.74
CA LYS A 82 -4.74 -27.52 -5.27
C LYS A 82 -3.90 -26.37 -5.84
N ASP A 83 -4.18 -25.96 -7.08
CA ASP A 83 -3.49 -24.84 -7.72
C ASP A 83 -4.20 -23.51 -7.38
N PRO A 84 -3.50 -22.53 -6.78
CA PRO A 84 -4.03 -21.19 -6.52
C PRO A 84 -4.57 -20.46 -7.78
N VAL A 85 -3.98 -20.70 -8.95
CA VAL A 85 -4.43 -20.10 -10.23
C VAL A 85 -5.80 -20.66 -10.61
N ASP A 86 -6.02 -21.96 -10.45
CA ASP A 86 -7.32 -22.60 -10.66
C ASP A 86 -8.34 -22.18 -9.61
N ALA A 87 -7.91 -21.99 -8.36
CA ALA A 87 -8.75 -21.44 -7.30
C ALA A 87 -9.26 -20.03 -7.69
N TRP A 88 -8.36 -19.15 -8.12
CA TRP A 88 -8.73 -17.81 -8.60
C TRP A 88 -9.68 -17.87 -9.79
N LYS A 89 -9.36 -18.68 -10.80
CA LYS A 89 -10.20 -18.92 -11.98
C LYS A 89 -11.64 -19.28 -11.59
N SER A 90 -11.81 -20.19 -10.63
CA SER A 90 -13.13 -20.65 -10.16
C SER A 90 -14.00 -19.57 -9.48
N ILE A 91 -13.38 -18.46 -9.07
CA ILE A 91 -14.05 -17.31 -8.45
C ILE A 91 -14.40 -16.27 -9.52
N VAL A 92 -13.44 -15.93 -10.39
CA VAL A 92 -13.62 -14.82 -11.34
C VAL A 92 -14.38 -15.19 -12.60
N GLU A 93 -14.42 -16.47 -12.97
CA GLU A 93 -15.24 -16.96 -14.10
C GLU A 93 -16.70 -17.22 -13.71
N ASP A 94 -17.01 -17.27 -12.42
CA ASP A 94 -18.38 -17.37 -11.90
C ASP A 94 -18.94 -15.95 -11.69
N PRO A 95 -19.93 -15.51 -12.49
CA PRO A 95 -20.47 -14.15 -12.38
C PRO A 95 -21.08 -13.85 -11.01
N ALA A 96 -21.70 -14.85 -10.36
CA ALA A 96 -22.33 -14.67 -9.06
C ALA A 96 -21.28 -14.46 -7.96
N LYS A 97 -20.23 -15.28 -7.93
CA LYS A 97 -19.11 -15.11 -6.99
C LYS A 97 -18.35 -13.82 -7.24
N ALA A 98 -18.11 -13.47 -8.50
CA ALA A 98 -17.45 -12.22 -8.86
C ALA A 98 -18.26 -11.01 -8.39
N GLN A 99 -19.60 -11.04 -8.55
CA GLN A 99 -20.49 -9.98 -8.08
C GLN A 99 -20.51 -9.86 -6.54
N GLU A 100 -20.41 -10.98 -5.83
CA GLU A 100 -20.48 -11.02 -4.35
C GLU A 100 -19.43 -10.12 -3.69
N TYR A 101 -18.18 -10.14 -4.13
CA TYR A 101 -17.14 -9.30 -3.53
C TYR A 101 -16.96 -7.94 -4.22
N LYS A 102 -17.34 -7.82 -5.51
CA LYS A 102 -17.21 -6.57 -6.26
C LYS A 102 -18.27 -5.54 -5.86
N SER A 103 -19.52 -5.96 -5.64
CA SER A 103 -20.64 -5.06 -5.32
C SER A 103 -20.51 -4.36 -3.96
N ILE A 104 -19.69 -4.91 -3.07
CA ILE A 104 -19.48 -4.41 -1.70
C ILE A 104 -18.13 -3.69 -1.53
N ARG A 105 -17.50 -3.27 -2.63
CA ARG A 105 -16.30 -2.40 -2.61
C ARG A 105 -16.67 -1.02 -2.05
N GLY A 106 -15.97 -0.59 -1.01
CA GLY A 106 -16.23 0.68 -0.30
C GLY A 106 -17.20 0.56 0.88
N LEU A 107 -17.82 -0.61 1.10
CA LEU A 107 -18.86 -0.80 2.13
C LEU A 107 -18.35 -1.50 3.41
N GLY A 108 -17.06 -1.35 3.74
CA GLY A 108 -16.47 -1.97 4.94
C GLY A 108 -16.33 -3.50 4.86
N GLY A 109 -16.06 -4.16 6.00
CA GLY A 109 -15.84 -5.62 6.03
C GLY A 109 -14.43 -6.06 5.58
N PHE A 110 -13.42 -5.25 5.87
CA PHE A 110 -12.03 -5.69 5.79
C PHE A 110 -11.71 -6.62 6.95
N VAL A 111 -10.99 -7.69 6.66
CA VAL A 111 -10.48 -8.64 7.66
C VAL A 111 -8.96 -8.72 7.54
N ARG A 112 -8.31 -8.95 8.68
CA ARG A 112 -6.86 -9.16 8.74
C ARG A 112 -6.48 -10.43 7.98
N SER A 113 -5.38 -10.36 7.23
CA SER A 113 -4.75 -11.49 6.52
C SER A 113 -3.24 -11.50 6.80
N THR A 114 -2.52 -12.40 6.13
CA THR A 114 -1.05 -12.53 6.20
C THR A 114 -0.43 -12.18 4.85
N TRP A 115 0.86 -11.84 4.84
CA TRP A 115 1.59 -11.59 3.60
C TRP A 115 1.55 -12.79 2.65
N ASP A 116 1.70 -14.00 3.18
CA ASP A 116 1.65 -15.22 2.36
C ASP A 116 0.29 -15.40 1.68
N GLU A 117 -0.81 -15.17 2.41
CA GLU A 117 -2.16 -15.32 1.87
C GLU A 117 -2.45 -14.26 0.80
N VAL A 118 -2.11 -12.98 1.03
CA VAL A 118 -2.36 -11.93 0.04
C VAL A 118 -1.43 -12.02 -1.18
N ASN A 119 -0.16 -12.39 -0.98
CA ASN A 119 0.78 -12.55 -2.08
C ASN A 119 0.35 -13.69 -3.00
N ASN A 120 -0.15 -14.78 -2.43
CA ASN A 120 -0.66 -15.92 -3.21
C ASN A 120 -1.91 -15.53 -4.02
N ILE A 121 -2.86 -14.79 -3.42
CA ILE A 121 -4.03 -14.25 -4.15
C ILE A 121 -3.59 -13.36 -5.32
N ILE A 122 -2.69 -12.39 -5.07
CA ILE A 122 -2.23 -11.42 -6.07
C ILE A 122 -1.48 -12.12 -7.20
N ALA A 123 -0.56 -13.03 -6.88
CA ALA A 123 0.20 -13.78 -7.86
C ALA A 123 -0.70 -14.66 -8.72
N ALA A 124 -1.63 -15.40 -8.11
CA ALA A 124 -2.60 -16.23 -8.84
C ALA A 124 -3.48 -15.39 -9.78
N ALA A 125 -3.95 -14.23 -9.30
CA ALA A 125 -4.74 -13.31 -10.10
C ALA A 125 -3.96 -12.79 -11.31
N ASN A 126 -2.69 -12.42 -11.11
CA ASN A 126 -1.81 -11.94 -12.17
C ASN A 126 -1.52 -13.05 -13.19
N VAL A 127 -1.09 -14.23 -12.75
CA VAL A 127 -0.80 -15.37 -13.64
C VAL A 127 -2.03 -15.75 -14.47
N TYR A 128 -3.20 -15.88 -13.85
CA TYR A 128 -4.45 -16.15 -14.57
C TYR A 128 -4.75 -15.06 -15.61
N THR A 129 -4.63 -13.78 -15.22
CA THR A 129 -4.95 -12.66 -16.11
C THR A 129 -3.98 -12.59 -17.29
N THR A 130 -2.68 -12.74 -17.04
CA THR A 130 -1.66 -12.80 -18.08
C THR A 130 -1.91 -13.95 -19.05
N ASN A 131 -2.17 -15.15 -18.54
CA ASN A 131 -2.37 -16.34 -19.37
C ASN A 131 -3.65 -16.25 -20.22
N LYS A 132 -4.72 -15.68 -19.67
CA LYS A 132 -6.03 -15.65 -20.34
C LYS A 132 -6.23 -14.45 -21.27
N TYR A 133 -5.74 -13.28 -20.86
CA TYR A 133 -6.06 -12.01 -21.52
C TYR A 133 -4.83 -11.24 -22.01
N GLY A 134 -3.62 -11.64 -21.60
CA GLY A 134 -2.38 -10.94 -21.91
C GLY A 134 -1.84 -10.12 -20.73
N PRO A 135 -0.51 -9.89 -20.67
CA PRO A 135 0.13 -9.16 -19.57
C PRO A 135 -0.28 -7.68 -19.50
N ASP A 136 -0.71 -7.10 -20.62
CA ASP A 136 -1.18 -5.72 -20.74
C ASP A 136 -2.55 -5.46 -20.07
N ARG A 137 -3.18 -6.50 -19.49
CA ARG A 137 -4.40 -6.37 -18.66
C ARG A 137 -4.10 -6.25 -17.17
N ILE A 138 -2.82 -6.18 -16.79
CA ILE A 138 -2.38 -5.94 -15.41
C ILE A 138 -1.89 -4.50 -15.30
N TYR A 139 -2.58 -3.72 -14.46
CA TYR A 139 -2.25 -2.32 -14.18
C TYR A 139 -2.65 -1.95 -12.75
N GLY A 140 -1.96 -0.98 -12.18
CA GLY A 140 -2.12 -0.49 -10.80
C GLY A 140 -1.26 0.73 -10.54
#